data_AF-A0A7K9Q0A5-F1
#
_entry.id   AF-A0A7K9Q0A5-F1
#
_cell.length_a   1.000
_cell.length_b   1.000
_cell.length_c   1.000
_cell.angle_alpha   90.00
_cell.angle_beta   90.00
_cell.angle_gamma   90.00
#
_symmetry.space_group_name_H-M   'P 1'
#
loop_
_entity.id
_entity.type
_entity.pdbx_description
1 polymer ?
#
loop_
_entity_poly.entity_id
_entity_poly.type
_entity_poly.pdbx_seq_one_letter_code
_entity_poly.pdbx_strand_id
1 'polypeptide(L)'
;FSGVLAEDVLRALLELQDTLAAATAWAPEAGRNVSLQDVCYAPLNPSEPGVADCAVSSVTQYFQNNRSHLALTAAQEDGKEQGTVDWHDHLMYCVNSPLSFKDITALELSCMAAYGGP
;
A
#
# COMPACT_ATOMS: atom_id res chain seq x y z
N PHE A 1 19.48 -0.48 -4.39
CA PHE A 1 18.52 0.38 -3.67
C PHE A 1 19.20 1.01 -2.45
N SER A 2 18.70 2.16 -1.98
CA SER A 2 19.13 2.74 -0.70
C SER A 2 18.67 1.87 0.46
N GLY A 3 19.42 1.84 1.58
CA GLY A 3 19.07 1.05 2.76
C GLY A 3 17.73 1.43 3.40
N VAL A 4 17.22 2.65 3.16
CA VAL A 4 15.88 3.07 3.60
C VAL A 4 14.75 2.29 2.91
N LEU A 5 15.04 1.69 1.75
CA LEU A 5 14.11 0.85 1.01
C LEU A 5 14.39 -0.65 1.24
N ALA A 6 15.18 -1.03 2.24
CA ALA A 6 15.37 -2.45 2.54
C ALA A 6 14.01 -3.09 2.91
N GLU A 7 13.81 -4.34 2.49
CA GLU A 7 12.51 -5.01 2.62
C GLU A 7 12.05 -5.14 4.08
N ASP A 8 12.98 -5.38 5.00
CA ASP A 8 12.72 -5.43 6.44
C ASP A 8 12.24 -4.07 7.00
N VAL A 9 12.80 -2.97 6.49
CA VAL A 9 12.34 -1.61 6.81
C VAL A 9 10.92 -1.37 6.28
N LEU A 10 10.62 -1.81 5.05
CA LEU A 10 9.27 -1.70 4.48
C LEU A 10 8.24 -2.54 5.24
N ARG A 11 8.63 -3.73 5.70
CA ARG A 11 7.79 -4.58 6.56
C ARG A 11 7.53 -3.94 7.94
N ALA A 12 8.55 -3.35 8.56
CA ALA A 12 8.39 -2.61 9.81
C ALA A 12 7.52 -1.35 9.62
N LEU A 13 7.61 -0.68 8.47
CA LEU A 13 6.74 0.45 8.13
C LEU A 13 5.27 0.03 7.99
N LEU A 14 5.01 -1.10 7.33
CA LEU A 14 3.67 -1.70 7.24
C LEU A 14 3.10 -2.01 8.64
N GLU A 15 3.90 -2.63 9.52
CA GLU A 15 3.51 -2.90 10.91
C GLU A 15 3.13 -1.65 11.69
N LEU A 16 3.93 -0.60 11.54
CA LEU A 16 3.66 0.69 12.16
C LEU A 16 2.36 1.30 11.63
N GLN A 17 2.15 1.25 10.31
CA GLN A 17 0.92 1.77 9.70
C GLN A 17 -0.32 1.02 10.15
N ASP A 18 -0.28 -0.32 10.21
CA ASP A 18 -1.36 -1.15 10.75
C ASP A 18 -1.72 -0.71 12.18
N THR A 19 -0.68 -0.48 13.00
CA THR A 19 -0.84 -0.05 14.40
C THR A 19 -1.48 1.33 14.50
N LEU A 20 -1.02 2.29 13.68
CA LEU A 20 -1.57 3.64 13.66
C LEU A 20 -3.02 3.67 13.12
N ALA A 21 -3.32 2.85 12.11
CA ALA A 21 -4.66 2.76 11.52
C ALA A 21 -5.68 2.14 12.48
N ALA A 22 -5.24 1.23 13.35
CA ALA A 22 -6.05 0.60 14.40
C ALA A 22 -6.19 1.46 15.67
N ALA A 23 -5.50 2.60 15.76
CA ALA A 23 -5.55 3.45 16.93
C ALA A 23 -6.97 4.00 17.17
N THR A 24 -7.36 4.03 18.44
CA THR A 24 -8.64 4.61 18.87
C THR A 24 -8.42 5.58 20.03
N ALA A 25 -9.29 6.58 20.14
CA ALA A 25 -9.28 7.55 21.21
C ALA A 25 -10.69 7.74 21.78
N TRP A 26 -10.81 7.80 23.11
CA TRP A 26 -12.08 8.14 23.76
C TRP A 26 -12.42 9.60 23.49
N ALA A 27 -13.59 9.86 22.90
CA ALA A 27 -14.11 11.21 22.66
C ALA A 27 -15.29 11.48 23.63
N PRO A 28 -15.09 12.27 24.71
CA PRO A 28 -16.12 12.51 25.72
C PRO A 28 -17.41 13.09 25.15
N GLU A 29 -17.31 13.99 24.17
CA GLU A 29 -18.44 14.68 23.54
C GLU A 29 -19.28 13.74 22.69
N ALA A 30 -18.66 12.73 22.07
CA ALA A 30 -19.34 11.71 21.29
C ALA A 30 -19.78 10.51 22.14
N GLY A 31 -19.30 10.41 23.39
CA GLY A 31 -19.61 9.30 24.30
C GLY A 31 -19.12 7.94 23.80
N ARG A 32 -18.11 7.89 22.92
CA ARG A 32 -17.59 6.67 22.31
C ARG A 32 -16.09 6.77 21.98
N ASN A 33 -15.48 5.62 21.71
CA ASN A 33 -14.19 5.61 21.03
C ASN A 33 -14.36 6.02 19.57
N VAL A 34 -13.45 6.88 19.11
CA VAL A 34 -13.31 7.34 17.74
C VAL A 34 -12.06 6.67 17.16
N SER A 35 -12.18 6.22 15.92
CA SER A 35 -11.14 5.54 15.14
C SER A 35 -10.75 6.37 13.92
N LEU A 36 -9.74 5.93 13.16
CA LEU A 36 -9.28 6.67 11.98
C LEU A 36 -10.41 6.92 10.96
N GLN A 37 -11.21 5.90 10.65
CA GLN A 37 -12.29 5.99 9.66
C GLN A 37 -13.42 6.95 10.05
N ASP A 38 -13.56 7.27 11.34
CA ASP A 38 -14.57 8.23 11.81
C ASP A 38 -14.24 9.69 11.45
N VAL A 39 -12.97 9.98 11.17
CA VAL A 39 -12.46 11.36 11.03
C VAL A 39 -11.60 11.58 9.79
N CYS A 40 -11.20 10.52 9.10
CA CYS A 40 -10.30 10.61 7.96
C CYS A 40 -10.97 11.22 6.74
N TYR A 41 -10.15 11.78 5.85
CA TYR A 41 -10.57 12.12 4.50
C TYR A 41 -10.59 10.85 3.64
N ALA A 42 -11.75 10.54 3.04
CA ALA A 42 -11.95 9.40 2.14
C ALA A 42 -12.49 9.89 0.78
N PRO A 43 -11.66 9.97 -0.26
CA PRO A 43 -12.02 10.62 -1.52
C PRO A 43 -13.07 9.86 -2.34
N LEU A 44 -13.08 8.53 -2.28
CA LEU A 44 -13.95 7.68 -3.10
C LEU A 44 -15.22 7.21 -2.37
N ASN A 45 -15.13 7.01 -1.05
CA ASN A 45 -16.25 6.55 -0.22
C ASN A 45 -16.45 7.46 1.02
N PRO A 46 -16.93 8.71 0.83
CA PRO A 46 -16.95 9.71 1.89
C PRO A 46 -18.05 9.51 2.94
N SER A 47 -19.11 8.75 2.63
CA SER A 47 -20.28 8.62 3.52
C SER A 47 -20.10 7.56 4.60
N GLU A 48 -19.52 6.42 4.24
CA GLU A 48 -19.32 5.27 5.14
C GLU A 48 -17.95 4.63 4.84
N PRO A 49 -16.84 5.33 5.10
CA PRO A 49 -15.51 4.84 4.78
C PRO A 49 -15.13 3.66 5.68
N GLY A 50 -14.49 2.65 5.08
CA GLY A 50 -13.63 1.73 5.81
C GLY A 50 -12.23 2.33 6.03
N VAL A 51 -11.41 1.68 6.86
CA VAL A 51 -10.00 2.10 7.09
C VAL A 51 -9.20 2.22 5.78
N ALA A 52 -9.44 1.31 4.82
CA ALA A 52 -8.76 1.31 3.52
C ALA A 52 -9.16 2.49 2.61
N ASP A 53 -10.31 3.12 2.86
CA ASP A 53 -10.78 4.29 2.09
C ASP A 53 -10.12 5.59 2.58
N CYS A 54 -9.47 5.57 3.75
CA CYS A 54 -8.76 6.73 4.29
C CYS A 54 -7.51 7.05 3.45
N ALA A 55 -7.37 8.33 3.08
CA ALA A 55 -6.24 8.81 2.29
C ALA A 55 -4.93 8.85 3.12
N VAL A 56 -4.22 7.72 3.14
CA VAL A 56 -2.89 7.57 3.77
C VAL A 56 -1.86 7.38 2.67
N SER A 57 -0.96 8.35 2.47
CA SER A 57 0.10 8.27 1.45
C SER A 57 1.40 7.74 2.04
N SER A 58 1.94 6.67 1.43
CA SER A 58 3.20 6.02 1.81
C SER A 58 3.71 5.19 0.63
N VAL A 59 5.00 4.86 0.59
CA VAL A 59 5.58 3.95 -0.42
C VAL A 59 4.93 2.55 -0.41
N THR A 60 4.44 2.14 0.76
CA THR A 60 3.73 0.87 0.97
C THR A 60 2.35 0.81 0.28
N GLN A 61 1.83 1.95 -0.17
CA GLN A 61 0.58 1.99 -0.93
C GLN A 61 0.71 1.41 -2.34
N TYR A 62 1.91 1.36 -2.93
CA TYR A 62 2.13 0.62 -4.18
C TYR A 62 1.82 -0.88 -3.99
N PHE A 63 1.94 -1.38 -2.77
CA PHE A 63 1.55 -2.74 -2.40
C PHE A 63 0.18 -2.80 -1.72
N GLN A 64 -0.63 -1.73 -1.81
CA GLN A 64 -1.94 -1.58 -1.17
C GLN A 64 -1.93 -1.84 0.34
N ASN A 65 -0.81 -1.49 1.00
CA ASN A 65 -0.52 -1.85 2.39
C ASN A 65 -0.64 -3.37 2.70
N ASN A 66 -0.44 -4.23 1.70
CA ASN A 66 -0.61 -5.67 1.82
C ASN A 66 0.76 -6.38 1.87
N ARG A 67 1.05 -7.02 3.01
CA ARG A 67 2.30 -7.77 3.23
C ARG A 67 2.51 -8.90 2.24
N SER A 68 1.44 -9.54 1.78
CA SER A 68 1.52 -10.62 0.80
C SER A 68 1.89 -10.10 -0.59
N HIS A 69 1.48 -8.88 -0.94
CA HIS A 69 1.90 -8.24 -2.19
C HIS A 69 3.39 -7.86 -2.13
N LEU A 70 3.85 -7.30 -1.00
CA LEU A 70 5.28 -7.00 -0.80
C LEU A 70 6.17 -8.26 -0.84
N ALA A 71 5.67 -9.40 -0.36
CA ALA A 71 6.40 -10.67 -0.33
C ALA A 71 6.30 -11.46 -1.66
N LEU A 72 5.55 -10.95 -2.65
CA LEU A 72 5.27 -11.69 -3.86
C LEU A 72 6.51 -11.75 -4.76
N THR A 73 6.75 -12.93 -5.32
CA THR A 73 7.79 -13.16 -6.34
C THR A 73 7.22 -14.01 -7.46
N ALA A 74 7.63 -13.77 -8.69
CA ALA A 74 7.21 -14.56 -9.84
C ALA A 74 8.37 -14.81 -10.80
N ALA A 75 8.32 -15.94 -11.52
CA ALA A 75 9.24 -16.16 -12.64
C ALA A 75 8.74 -15.38 -13.86
N GLN A 76 9.65 -14.69 -14.54
CA GLN A 76 9.36 -13.93 -15.75
C GLN A 76 10.40 -14.22 -16.82
N GLU A 77 9.96 -14.30 -18.07
CA GLU A 77 10.82 -14.42 -19.23
C GLU A 77 10.69 -13.14 -20.06
N ASP A 78 11.81 -12.42 -20.26
CA ASP A 78 11.88 -11.28 -21.16
C ASP A 78 12.80 -11.63 -22.33
N GLY A 79 12.18 -12.02 -23.44
CA GLY A 79 12.87 -12.45 -24.65
C GLY A 79 13.64 -13.76 -24.48
N LYS A 80 14.92 -13.69 -24.10
CA LYS A 80 15.79 -14.86 -23.89
C LYS A 80 16.29 -15.01 -22.45
N GLU A 81 16.01 -14.03 -21.60
CA GLU A 81 16.47 -14.04 -20.22
C GLU A 81 15.31 -14.44 -19.31
N GLN A 82 15.52 -15.49 -18.51
CA GLN A 82 14.59 -15.92 -17.48
C GLN A 82 15.10 -15.40 -16.13
N GLY A 83 14.24 -14.68 -15.42
CA GLY A 83 14.54 -14.08 -14.13
C GLY A 83 13.40 -14.26 -13.12
N THR A 84 13.65 -13.85 -11.88
CA THR A 84 12.64 -13.72 -10.85
C THR A 84 12.37 -12.23 -10.67
N VAL A 85 11.10 -11.84 -10.79
CA VAL A 85 10.64 -10.50 -10.45
C VAL A 85 10.11 -10.48 -9.03
N ASP A 86 10.35 -9.37 -8.33
CA ASP A 86 9.94 -9.17 -6.94
C ASP A 86 9.49 -7.71 -6.70
N TRP A 87 9.37 -7.33 -5.42
CA TRP A 87 8.92 -6.01 -5.02
C TRP A 87 9.78 -4.86 -5.57
N HIS A 88 11.06 -5.09 -5.89
CA HIS A 88 11.93 -4.06 -6.46
C HIS A 88 11.43 -3.66 -7.85
N ASP A 89 11.08 -4.64 -8.68
CA ASP A 89 10.61 -4.40 -10.05
C ASP A 89 9.26 -3.69 -10.04
N HIS A 90 8.34 -4.15 -9.19
CA HIS A 90 7.04 -3.50 -9.00
C HIS A 90 7.19 -2.05 -8.53
N LEU A 91 8.01 -1.82 -7.50
CA LEU A 91 8.24 -0.46 -6.99
C LEU A 91 8.83 0.45 -8.07
N MET A 92 9.84 -0.03 -8.81
CA MET A 92 10.45 0.74 -9.89
C MET A 92 9.47 1.04 -11.02
N TYR A 93 8.59 0.10 -11.35
CA TYR A 93 7.55 0.35 -12.33
C TYR A 93 6.60 1.45 -11.85
N CYS A 94 6.08 1.34 -10.63
CA CYS A 94 5.07 2.27 -10.11
C CYS A 94 5.58 3.69 -9.87
N VAL A 95 6.84 3.87 -9.44
CA VAL A 95 7.41 5.23 -9.33
C VAL A 95 7.56 5.92 -10.69
N ASN A 96 7.71 5.14 -11.78
CA ASN A 96 7.81 5.66 -13.15
C ASN A 96 6.45 5.74 -13.86
N SER A 97 5.44 5.00 -13.40
CA SER A 97 4.10 4.92 -14.01
C SER A 97 3.01 4.77 -12.94
N PRO A 98 2.81 5.78 -12.07
CA PRO A 98 1.97 5.66 -10.87
C PRO A 98 0.47 5.50 -11.17
N LEU A 99 0.03 5.89 -12.37
CA LEU A 99 -1.36 5.76 -12.82
C LEU A 99 -1.68 4.37 -13.40
N SER A 100 -0.76 3.41 -13.35
CA SER A 100 -0.99 2.10 -13.92
C SER A 100 -1.87 1.23 -13.02
N PHE A 101 -2.91 0.64 -13.61
CA PHE A 101 -3.79 -0.32 -12.94
C PHE A 101 -3.16 -1.70 -12.78
N LYS A 102 -2.08 -1.98 -13.50
CA LYS A 102 -1.39 -3.26 -13.52
C LYS A 102 0.05 -3.07 -14.01
N ASP A 103 1.02 -3.54 -13.25
CA ASP A 103 2.41 -3.54 -13.68
C ASP A 103 2.63 -4.46 -14.89
N ILE A 104 3.76 -4.29 -15.56
CA ILE A 104 4.13 -5.08 -16.74
C ILE A 104 4.83 -6.40 -16.37
N THR A 105 4.96 -6.69 -15.08
CA THR A 105 5.66 -7.87 -14.60
C THR A 105 4.68 -9.04 -14.42
N ALA A 106 5.22 -10.23 -14.18
CA ALA A 106 4.44 -11.41 -13.84
C ALA A 106 3.76 -11.32 -12.45
N LEU A 107 4.03 -10.28 -11.66
CA LEU A 107 3.33 -10.01 -10.40
C LEU A 107 1.92 -9.45 -10.65
N GLU A 108 1.72 -8.72 -11.75
CA GLU A 108 0.43 -8.18 -12.18
C GLU A 108 -0.25 -7.26 -11.15
N LEU A 109 0.52 -6.55 -10.33
CA LEU A 109 0.01 -5.71 -9.24
C LEU A 109 -0.37 -4.30 -9.71
N SER A 110 -1.37 -3.69 -9.07
CA SER A 110 -1.75 -2.29 -9.32
C SER A 110 -0.76 -1.32 -8.70
N CYS A 111 -0.53 -0.16 -9.33
CA CYS A 111 0.22 0.94 -8.72
C CYS A 111 -0.65 1.90 -7.90
N MET A 112 -1.97 1.69 -7.92
CA MET A 112 -2.91 2.53 -7.17
C MET A 112 -2.89 2.16 -5.68
N ALA A 113 -3.01 3.17 -4.82
CA ALA A 113 -3.22 2.99 -3.39
C ALA A 113 -4.52 2.24 -3.07
N ALA A 114 -4.63 1.69 -1.86
CA ALA A 114 -5.83 1.01 -1.40
C ALA A 114 -7.10 1.89 -1.45
N TYR A 115 -6.96 3.21 -1.22
CA TYR A 115 -8.05 4.19 -1.31
C TYR A 115 -8.36 4.63 -2.75
N GLY A 116 -7.69 4.05 -3.76
CA GLY A 116 -7.92 4.29 -5.18
C GLY A 116 -7.30 5.57 -5.75
N GLY A 117 -6.36 6.19 -5.04
CA GLY A 117 -5.52 7.27 -5.58
C GLY A 117 -4.19 6.77 -6.14
N PRO A 118 -3.56 7.50 -7.09
CA PRO A 118 -2.20 7.22 -7.57
C PRO A 118 -1.10 7.80 -6.68
#